data_AF-A0A8T3ZD28-F1
#
_entry.id   AF-A0A8T3ZD28-F1
#
_cell.length_a   1.000
_cell.length_b   1.000
_cell.length_c   1.000
_cell.angle_alpha   90.00
_cell.angle_beta   90.00
_cell.angle_gamma   90.00
#
_symmetry.space_group_name_H-M   'P 1'
#
loop_
_entity.id
_entity.type
_entity.pdbx_description
1 polymer ?
#
loop_
_entity_poly.entity_id
_entity_poly.type
_entity_poly.pdbx_seq_one_letter_code
_entity_poly.pdbx_strand_id
1 'polypeptide(L)'
;MVSFHNLVVRVLQRYGFEVSARDGLIEGTKDGATVTVGVFQGAAKEDVGRFIEAVRERDGGKIAAFLDDVTQETRERLEKRSITVWDKAAIEEELGRAIVSHVDGSEGSIFEALSSPDINAAAEPANGGAKLPLLVESGGAEREMIMRPILGAEHAKEIGDKTISGFRQHMELVPFFFYEYLCVVRIKGVESMDKRAGTIGVNGLTGEASAWGAIGDVVTDVQDAHVRLEPKIDAQGAERAALVRAAELNTENVELLTEKEHSTVVERVVVRPDRGDITLSPKGLVFVPMWCIEGLRGVMILNAATGKVVSEEFYSEERPKKA
;
A
#
# COMPACT_ATOMS: atom_id res chain seq x y z
N MET A 1 -9.63 -21.18 5.35
CA MET A 1 -11.00 -20.63 5.48
C MET A 1 -11.13 -20.07 6.88
N VAL A 2 -11.23 -18.75 7.06
CA VAL A 2 -11.32 -18.14 8.39
C VAL A 2 -12.75 -18.31 8.89
N SER A 3 -12.94 -18.97 10.03
CA SER A 3 -14.27 -19.13 10.62
C SER A 3 -14.73 -17.81 11.23
N PHE A 4 -16.03 -17.50 11.16
CA PHE A 4 -16.63 -16.32 11.78
C PHE A 4 -16.29 -16.20 13.28
N HIS A 5 -16.21 -17.35 13.96
CA HIS A 5 -15.69 -17.46 15.31
C HIS A 5 -14.27 -16.88 15.46
N ASN A 6 -13.34 -17.26 14.59
CA ASN A 6 -11.97 -16.75 14.64
C ASN A 6 -11.88 -15.24 14.35
N LEU A 7 -12.80 -14.70 13.56
CA LEU A 7 -12.89 -13.26 13.31
C LEU A 7 -13.29 -12.50 14.59
N VAL A 8 -14.31 -12.98 15.31
CA VAL A 8 -14.73 -12.38 16.58
C VAL A 8 -13.64 -12.49 17.65
N VAL A 9 -12.94 -13.63 17.73
CA VAL A 9 -11.76 -13.79 18.60
C VAL A 9 -10.70 -12.74 18.30
N ARG A 10 -10.39 -12.51 17.01
CA ARG A 10 -9.39 -11.52 16.60
C ARG A 10 -9.80 -10.10 17.00
N VAL A 11 -11.07 -9.72 16.84
CA VAL A 11 -11.58 -8.41 17.27
C VAL A 11 -11.31 -8.20 18.77
N LEU A 12 -11.67 -9.19 19.61
CA LEU A 12 -11.44 -9.10 21.06
C LEU A 12 -9.96 -9.04 21.43
N GLN A 13 -9.13 -9.89 20.81
CA GLN A 13 -7.68 -9.86 21.02
C GLN A 13 -7.08 -8.50 20.64
N ARG A 14 -7.58 -7.88 19.57
CA ARG A 14 -7.14 -6.53 19.16
C ARG A 14 -7.49 -5.45 20.16
N TYR A 15 -8.63 -5.55 20.83
CA TYR A 15 -8.97 -4.66 21.94
C TYR A 15 -8.20 -4.95 23.23
N GLY A 16 -7.26 -5.91 23.22
CA GLY A 16 -6.42 -6.28 24.34
C GLY A 16 -7.09 -7.23 25.33
N PHE A 17 -8.14 -7.95 24.92
CA PHE A 17 -8.71 -9.01 25.73
C PHE A 17 -7.91 -10.30 25.58
N GLU A 18 -7.66 -10.97 26.70
CA GLU A 18 -7.26 -12.37 26.71
C GLU A 18 -8.49 -13.23 26.42
N VAL A 19 -8.46 -13.97 25.30
CA VAL A 19 -9.62 -14.69 24.80
C VAL A 19 -9.49 -16.19 25.02
N SER A 20 -10.54 -16.81 25.54
CA SER A 20 -10.69 -18.26 25.66
C SER A 20 -12.04 -18.71 25.10
N ALA A 21 -12.13 -19.95 24.61
CA ALA A 21 -13.39 -20.54 24.16
C ALA A 21 -13.85 -21.58 25.19
N ARG A 22 -15.04 -21.40 25.75
CA ARG A 22 -15.67 -22.33 26.71
C ARG A 22 -17.15 -22.50 26.38
N ASP A 23 -17.63 -23.74 26.39
CA ASP A 23 -19.03 -24.09 26.16
C ASP A 23 -19.63 -23.55 24.85
N GLY A 24 -18.81 -23.42 23.80
CA GLY A 24 -19.23 -22.85 22.51
C GLY A 24 -19.39 -21.33 22.50
N LEU A 25 -18.93 -20.65 23.56
CA LEU A 25 -18.90 -19.21 23.69
C LEU A 25 -17.45 -18.71 23.73
N ILE A 26 -17.27 -17.46 23.33
CA ILE A 26 -15.99 -16.76 23.41
C ILE A 26 -16.01 -15.90 24.68
N GLU A 27 -15.04 -16.09 25.56
CA GLU A 27 -14.84 -15.31 26.77
C GLU A 27 -13.58 -14.45 26.62
N GLY A 28 -13.73 -13.13 26.75
CA GLY A 28 -12.63 -12.18 26.78
C GLY A 28 -12.45 -11.58 28.17
N THR A 29 -11.21 -11.48 28.66
CA THR A 29 -10.90 -10.79 29.93
C THR A 29 -9.85 -9.71 29.70
N LYS A 30 -10.08 -8.50 30.24
CA LYS A 30 -9.13 -7.38 30.20
C LYS A 30 -9.28 -6.52 31.44
N ASP A 31 -8.18 -6.28 32.16
CA ASP A 31 -8.14 -5.38 33.34
C ASP A 31 -9.25 -5.65 34.38
N GLY A 32 -9.62 -6.92 34.57
CA GLY A 32 -10.70 -7.34 35.49
C GLY A 32 -12.13 -7.23 34.91
N ALA A 33 -12.30 -6.68 33.70
CA ALA A 33 -13.55 -6.70 32.96
C ALA A 33 -13.67 -7.98 32.12
N THR A 34 -14.87 -8.56 32.09
CA THR A 34 -15.20 -9.76 31.32
C THR A 34 -16.20 -9.45 30.22
N VAL A 35 -16.05 -10.11 29.08
CA VAL A 35 -17.01 -10.11 27.98
C VAL A 35 -17.28 -11.54 27.52
N THR A 36 -18.56 -11.89 27.33
CA THR A 36 -18.97 -13.17 26.76
C THR A 36 -19.64 -12.92 25.41
N VAL A 37 -19.18 -13.61 24.36
CA VAL A 37 -19.67 -13.45 22.99
C VAL A 37 -20.20 -14.79 22.46
N GLY A 38 -21.46 -14.77 22.02
CA GLY A 38 -22.06 -15.86 21.25
C GLY A 38 -21.96 -15.56 19.76
N VAL A 39 -21.56 -16.55 18.96
CA VAL A 39 -21.35 -16.42 17.52
C VAL A 39 -22.38 -17.25 16.77
N PHE A 40 -23.17 -16.60 15.91
CA PHE A 40 -24.30 -17.20 15.21
C PHE A 40 -24.16 -16.99 13.70
N GLN A 41 -24.48 -18.03 12.92
CA GLN A 41 -24.64 -17.85 11.47
C GLN A 41 -25.91 -17.04 11.18
N GLY A 42 -27.02 -17.34 11.85
CA GLY A 42 -28.28 -16.60 11.73
C GLY A 42 -29.10 -16.55 13.02
N ALA A 43 -30.21 -15.81 13.00
CA ALA A 43 -31.03 -15.47 14.17
C ALA A 43 -32.09 -16.54 14.53
N ALA A 44 -31.72 -17.82 14.54
CA ALA A 44 -32.65 -18.89 14.90
C ALA A 44 -33.14 -18.75 16.37
N LYS A 45 -34.46 -18.78 16.56
CA LYS A 45 -35.12 -18.48 17.85
C LYS A 45 -34.60 -19.33 19.00
N GLU A 46 -34.34 -20.60 18.72
CA GLU A 46 -33.85 -21.63 19.65
C GLU A 46 -32.40 -21.39 20.06
N ASP A 47 -31.52 -21.10 19.10
CA ASP A 47 -30.09 -20.84 19.35
C ASP A 47 -29.88 -19.58 20.17
N VAL A 48 -30.58 -18.50 19.78
CA VAL A 48 -30.59 -17.25 20.53
C VAL A 48 -31.18 -17.46 21.93
N GLY A 49 -32.17 -18.34 22.07
CA GLY A 49 -32.78 -18.67 23.36
C GLY A 49 -31.80 -19.39 24.29
N ARG A 50 -31.09 -20.40 23.77
CA ARG A 50 -30.04 -21.13 24.51
C ARG A 50 -28.92 -20.20 24.96
N PHE A 51 -28.51 -19.27 24.10
CA PHE A 51 -27.50 -18.28 24.45
C PHE A 51 -27.95 -17.36 25.60
N ILE A 52 -29.17 -16.81 25.52
CA ILE A 52 -29.72 -15.93 26.57
C ILE A 52 -29.68 -16.62 27.94
N GLU A 53 -30.08 -17.89 28.01
CA GLU A 53 -30.02 -18.64 29.26
C GLU A 53 -28.57 -18.93 29.70
N ALA A 54 -27.68 -19.27 28.76
CA ALA A 54 -26.27 -19.56 29.06
C ALA A 54 -25.49 -18.35 29.61
N VAL A 55 -25.85 -17.13 29.21
CA VAL A 55 -25.19 -15.90 29.67
C VAL A 55 -25.95 -15.19 30.79
N ARG A 56 -27.09 -15.72 31.23
CA ARG A 56 -27.95 -15.06 32.23
C ARG A 56 -27.22 -14.79 33.54
N GLU A 57 -26.48 -15.78 34.03
CA GLU A 57 -25.77 -15.75 35.31
C GLU A 57 -24.29 -15.34 35.18
N ARG A 58 -23.86 -14.96 33.97
CA ARG A 58 -22.49 -14.48 33.72
C ARG A 58 -22.40 -12.98 33.97
N ASP A 59 -21.33 -12.58 34.64
CA ASP A 59 -20.99 -11.18 34.87
C ASP A 59 -20.22 -10.58 33.69
N GLY A 60 -20.36 -9.26 33.51
CA GLY A 60 -19.69 -8.50 32.45
C GLY A 60 -20.54 -8.27 31.18
N GLY A 61 -19.87 -7.84 30.11
CA GLY A 61 -20.49 -7.52 28.83
C GLY A 61 -20.98 -8.78 28.11
N LYS A 62 -22.14 -8.71 27.46
CA LYS A 62 -22.74 -9.84 26.74
C LYS A 62 -22.99 -9.42 25.30
N ILE A 63 -22.42 -10.14 24.35
CA ILE A 63 -22.51 -9.80 22.93
C ILE A 63 -23.06 -11.00 22.15
N ALA A 64 -24.03 -10.76 21.29
CA ALA A 64 -24.50 -11.73 20.30
C ALA A 64 -24.08 -11.26 18.91
N ALA A 65 -23.12 -11.97 18.29
CA ALA A 65 -22.57 -11.66 16.98
C ALA A 65 -23.22 -12.54 15.90
N PHE A 66 -23.81 -11.90 14.88
CA PHE A 66 -24.54 -12.55 13.79
C PHE A 66 -23.88 -12.27 12.45
N LEU A 67 -23.74 -13.31 11.63
CA LEU A 67 -23.24 -13.16 10.25
C LEU A 67 -24.35 -12.73 9.28
N ASP A 68 -25.56 -13.28 9.46
CA ASP A 68 -26.75 -12.94 8.68
C ASP A 68 -27.60 -11.84 9.35
N ASP A 69 -28.58 -11.31 8.61
CA ASP A 69 -29.50 -10.29 9.09
C ASP A 69 -30.30 -10.73 10.33
N VAL A 70 -30.39 -9.81 11.30
CA VAL A 70 -31.12 -10.02 12.55
C VAL A 70 -32.46 -9.30 12.48
N THR A 71 -33.55 -10.05 12.70
CA THR A 71 -34.89 -9.45 12.74
C THR A 71 -35.04 -8.49 13.92
N GLN A 72 -35.87 -7.45 13.75
CA GLN A 72 -36.14 -6.48 14.81
C GLN A 72 -36.67 -7.14 16.10
N GLU A 73 -37.52 -8.16 15.98
CA GLU A 73 -38.02 -8.94 17.13
C GLU A 73 -36.87 -9.59 17.93
N THR A 74 -35.88 -10.17 17.23
CA THR A 74 -34.73 -10.82 17.88
C THR A 74 -33.83 -9.80 18.55
N ARG A 75 -33.60 -8.66 17.90
CA ARG A 75 -32.83 -7.53 18.45
C ARG A 75 -33.46 -7.01 19.74
N GLU A 76 -34.75 -6.69 19.71
CA GLU A 76 -35.46 -6.21 20.91
C GLU A 76 -35.43 -7.23 22.04
N ARG A 77 -35.45 -8.53 21.73
CA ARG A 77 -35.38 -9.59 22.73
C ARG A 77 -34.01 -9.64 23.43
N LEU A 78 -32.92 -9.43 22.69
CA LEU A 78 -31.56 -9.41 23.22
C LEU A 78 -31.28 -8.14 24.01
N GLU A 79 -31.69 -6.99 23.49
CA GLU A 79 -31.50 -5.69 24.14
C GLU A 79 -32.26 -5.58 25.48
N LYS A 80 -33.48 -6.14 25.56
CA LYS A 80 -34.26 -6.26 26.82
C LYS A 80 -33.56 -7.06 27.92
N ARG A 81 -32.47 -7.76 27.59
CA ARG A 81 -31.63 -8.54 28.51
C ARG A 81 -30.22 -7.98 28.65
N SER A 82 -30.01 -6.73 28.21
CA SER A 82 -28.69 -6.07 28.23
C SER A 82 -27.63 -6.81 27.44
N ILE A 83 -28.03 -7.47 26.34
CA ILE A 83 -27.12 -8.12 25.40
C ILE A 83 -26.96 -7.22 24.19
N THR A 84 -25.72 -6.83 23.90
CA THR A 84 -25.36 -6.04 22.72
C THR A 84 -25.44 -6.92 21.47
N VAL A 85 -26.08 -6.41 20.43
CA VAL A 85 -26.18 -7.10 19.14
C VAL A 85 -25.09 -6.58 18.22
N TRP A 86 -24.26 -7.49 17.74
CA TRP A 86 -23.29 -7.26 16.67
C TRP A 86 -23.84 -7.91 15.41
N ASP A 87 -24.55 -7.12 14.60
CA ASP A 87 -24.90 -7.52 13.24
C ASP A 87 -23.70 -7.36 12.31
N LYS A 88 -23.85 -7.76 11.05
CA LYS A 88 -22.78 -7.65 10.05
C LYS A 88 -22.18 -6.24 9.98
N ALA A 89 -23.00 -5.20 9.95
CA ALA A 89 -22.52 -3.81 9.84
C ALA A 89 -21.75 -3.38 11.11
N ALA A 90 -22.25 -3.74 12.30
CA ALA A 90 -21.57 -3.47 13.56
C ALA A 90 -20.23 -4.21 13.65
N ILE A 91 -20.15 -5.45 13.16
CA ILE A 91 -18.90 -6.22 13.13
C ILE A 91 -17.89 -5.59 12.18
N GLU A 92 -18.32 -5.14 11.01
CA GLU A 92 -17.48 -4.40 10.07
C GLU A 92 -16.98 -3.09 10.70
N GLU A 93 -17.83 -2.39 11.43
CA GLU A 93 -17.49 -1.16 12.14
C GLU A 93 -16.49 -1.40 13.29
N GLU A 94 -16.68 -2.47 14.07
CA GLU A 94 -15.78 -2.87 15.16
C GLU A 94 -14.43 -3.38 14.64
N LEU A 95 -14.43 -4.09 13.50
CA LEU A 95 -13.20 -4.44 12.79
C LEU A 95 -12.48 -3.18 12.32
N GLY A 96 -13.20 -2.25 11.70
CA GLY A 96 -12.66 -0.96 11.26
C GLY A 96 -12.05 -0.18 12.43
N ARG A 97 -12.74 -0.07 13.56
CA ARG A 97 -12.24 0.58 14.79
C ARG A 97 -11.02 -0.14 15.38
N ALA A 98 -11.05 -1.47 15.45
CA ALA A 98 -9.94 -2.28 15.96
C ALA A 98 -8.69 -2.23 15.05
N ILE A 99 -8.86 -1.86 13.77
CA ILE A 99 -7.76 -1.64 12.83
C ILE A 99 -7.25 -0.19 12.93
N VAL A 100 -8.15 0.80 12.96
CA VAL A 100 -7.80 2.24 13.04
C VAL A 100 -7.11 2.59 14.37
N SER A 101 -7.53 2.00 15.48
CA SER A 101 -6.87 2.18 16.80
C SER A 101 -5.42 1.67 16.85
N HIS A 102 -4.99 0.88 15.86
CA HIS A 102 -3.60 0.43 15.70
C HIS A 102 -2.77 1.37 14.81
N VAL A 103 -3.40 2.17 13.95
CA VAL A 103 -2.70 3.17 13.11
C VAL A 103 -2.10 4.29 13.98
N ASP A 104 -2.63 4.51 15.18
CA ASP A 104 -2.05 5.41 16.19
C ASP A 104 -0.83 4.81 16.93
N GLY A 105 -0.38 3.58 16.59
CA GLY A 105 0.60 2.82 17.40
C GLY A 105 1.71 1.99 16.71
N SER A 106 1.83 1.97 15.36
CA SER A 106 2.84 1.21 14.55
C SER A 106 2.77 -0.33 14.69
N GLU A 107 3.04 -1.21 13.71
CA GLU A 107 3.94 -1.24 12.53
C GLU A 107 3.24 -1.98 11.35
N GLY A 108 3.53 -1.58 10.11
CA GLY A 108 2.85 -2.03 8.87
C GLY A 108 2.26 -0.83 8.14
N SER A 109 3.13 0.09 7.75
CA SER A 109 2.75 1.44 7.36
C SER A 109 2.46 1.49 5.86
N ILE A 110 1.29 2.00 5.46
CA ILE A 110 0.98 2.38 4.06
C ILE A 110 2.14 3.17 3.44
N PHE A 111 2.91 3.91 4.25
CA PHE A 111 4.11 4.63 3.82
C PHE A 111 5.27 3.72 3.35
N GLU A 112 5.46 2.50 3.89
CA GLU A 112 6.47 1.55 3.38
C GLU A 112 6.05 0.95 2.04
N ALA A 113 4.75 0.69 1.85
CA ALA A 113 4.22 0.26 0.56
C ALA A 113 4.37 1.33 -0.53
N LEU A 114 4.20 2.61 -0.17
CA LEU A 114 4.42 3.76 -1.07
C LEU A 114 5.91 4.03 -1.38
N SER A 115 6.80 3.29 -0.73
CA SER A 115 8.25 3.26 -0.96
C SER A 115 8.69 2.09 -1.87
N SER A 116 7.76 1.24 -2.32
CA SER A 116 8.08 0.08 -3.15
C SER A 116 8.57 0.45 -4.56
N PRO A 117 9.61 -0.21 -5.09
CA PRO A 117 10.06 -0.02 -6.46
C PRO A 117 9.01 -0.40 -7.53
N ASP A 118 7.96 -1.14 -7.15
CA ASP A 118 6.91 -1.59 -8.08
C ASP A 118 5.89 -0.51 -8.46
N ILE A 119 5.89 0.64 -7.76
CA ILE A 119 5.15 1.85 -8.19
C ILE A 119 5.63 2.32 -9.56
N ASN A 120 6.92 2.12 -9.84
CA ASN A 120 7.66 2.77 -10.92
C ASN A 120 7.45 2.13 -12.29
N ALA A 121 6.72 1.03 -12.36
CA ALA A 121 6.79 0.14 -13.50
C ALA A 121 5.82 0.54 -14.63
N ALA A 122 6.04 1.75 -15.16
CA ALA A 122 5.86 2.02 -16.58
C ALA A 122 6.95 1.24 -17.36
N ALA A 123 6.59 0.74 -18.55
CA ALA A 123 7.31 -0.21 -19.41
C ALA A 123 8.84 -0.27 -19.26
N GLU A 124 9.38 -1.50 -19.24
CA GLU A 124 10.82 -1.81 -19.19
C GLU A 124 11.64 -0.88 -20.11
N PRO A 125 12.80 -0.37 -19.65
CA PRO A 125 13.76 0.21 -20.57
C PRO A 125 14.27 -0.90 -21.46
N ALA A 126 13.93 -0.84 -22.76
CA ALA A 126 14.52 -1.72 -23.75
C ALA A 126 16.04 -1.54 -23.70
N ASN A 127 16.73 -2.57 -23.21
CA ASN A 127 18.16 -2.76 -23.45
C ASN A 127 18.38 -2.75 -24.96
N GLY A 128 18.94 -1.67 -25.48
CA GLY A 128 19.29 -1.55 -26.89
C GLY A 128 19.19 -0.12 -27.39
N GLY A 129 20.28 0.64 -27.24
CA GLY A 129 20.55 1.89 -27.96
C GLY A 129 19.42 2.92 -27.88
N ALA A 130 19.39 3.73 -26.83
CA ALA A 130 18.40 4.78 -26.66
C ALA A 130 18.43 5.78 -27.83
N LYS A 131 17.49 5.62 -28.77
CA LYS A 131 16.96 6.74 -29.56
C LYS A 131 16.35 7.71 -28.56
N LEU A 132 16.77 8.98 -28.63
CA LEU A 132 16.26 10.06 -27.80
C LEU A 132 14.72 10.02 -27.76
N PRO A 133 14.09 10.07 -26.57
CA PRO A 133 12.66 10.31 -26.48
C PRO A 133 12.34 11.67 -27.11
N LEU A 134 11.31 11.71 -27.94
CA LEU A 134 10.79 12.97 -28.49
C LEU A 134 10.38 13.89 -27.34
N LEU A 135 10.88 15.12 -27.39
CA LEU A 135 10.49 16.25 -26.56
C LEU A 135 8.97 16.40 -26.53
N VAL A 136 8.34 16.06 -25.41
CA VAL A 136 7.02 16.59 -25.08
C VAL A 136 7.22 18.05 -24.70
N GLU A 137 6.60 18.94 -25.47
CA GLU A 137 6.74 20.38 -25.32
C GLU A 137 6.37 20.84 -23.90
N SER A 138 7.27 21.62 -23.32
CA SER A 138 7.18 22.23 -22.00
C SER A 138 5.97 23.16 -21.89
N GLY A 139 4.87 22.64 -21.34
CA GLY A 139 3.73 23.42 -20.90
C GLY A 139 3.77 23.68 -19.39
N GLY A 140 4.54 24.69 -18.97
CA GLY A 140 4.45 25.33 -17.64
C GLY A 140 4.81 24.47 -16.43
N ALA A 141 5.89 24.81 -15.73
CA ALA A 141 6.43 24.15 -14.53
C ALA A 141 5.53 24.18 -13.27
N GLU A 142 4.23 24.42 -13.40
CA GLU A 142 3.28 24.62 -12.28
C GLU A 142 1.94 23.88 -12.45
N ARG A 143 1.83 22.96 -13.41
CA ARG A 143 0.58 22.18 -13.55
C ARG A 143 0.63 20.92 -12.72
N GLU A 144 -0.23 20.90 -11.71
CA GLU A 144 -0.63 19.66 -11.05
C GLU A 144 -1.38 18.79 -12.06
N MET A 145 -0.97 17.54 -12.17
CA MET A 145 -1.53 16.58 -13.12
C MET A 145 -1.83 15.29 -12.39
N ILE A 146 -2.82 14.53 -12.85
CA ILE A 146 -3.12 13.20 -12.35
C ILE A 146 -2.77 12.21 -13.46
N MET A 147 -2.02 11.14 -13.16
CA MET A 147 -1.84 10.07 -14.14
C MET A 147 -3.18 9.40 -14.42
N ARG A 148 -3.51 9.18 -15.69
CA ARG A 148 -4.78 8.58 -16.07
C ARG A 148 -4.88 7.16 -15.50
N PRO A 149 -5.88 6.87 -14.64
CA PRO A 149 -6.10 5.50 -14.20
C PRO A 149 -6.58 4.65 -15.40
N ILE A 150 -5.95 3.50 -15.58
CA ILE A 150 -6.41 2.44 -16.50
C ILE A 150 -7.21 1.37 -15.76
N LEU A 151 -7.08 1.32 -14.42
CA LEU A 151 -7.78 0.41 -13.53
C LEU A 151 -8.86 1.17 -12.74
N GLY A 152 -10.13 0.93 -13.06
CA GLY A 152 -11.27 1.49 -12.33
C GLY A 152 -11.66 0.66 -11.08
N ALA A 153 -12.62 1.18 -10.31
CA ALA A 153 -13.04 0.61 -9.03
C ALA A 153 -13.49 -0.86 -9.11
N GLU A 154 -14.26 -1.24 -10.12
CA GLU A 154 -14.77 -2.62 -10.26
C GLU A 154 -13.65 -3.64 -10.47
N HIS A 155 -12.66 -3.31 -11.30
CA HIS A 155 -11.51 -4.21 -11.52
C HIS A 155 -10.61 -4.28 -10.28
N ALA A 156 -10.39 -3.15 -9.58
CA ALA A 156 -9.65 -3.14 -8.33
C ALA A 156 -10.31 -4.06 -7.29
N LYS A 157 -11.65 -4.00 -7.19
CA LYS A 157 -12.44 -4.86 -6.30
C LYS A 157 -12.26 -6.34 -6.65
N GLU A 158 -12.35 -6.69 -7.93
CA GLU A 158 -12.18 -8.08 -8.37
C GLU A 158 -10.80 -8.64 -8.00
N ILE A 159 -9.74 -7.84 -8.15
CA ILE A 159 -8.38 -8.22 -7.74
C ILE A 159 -8.31 -8.40 -6.21
N GLY A 160 -8.86 -7.43 -5.46
CA GLY A 160 -8.92 -7.46 -4.00
C GLY A 160 -9.65 -8.69 -3.45
N ASP A 161 -10.83 -8.99 -4.00
CA ASP A 161 -11.67 -10.14 -3.62
C ASP A 161 -10.92 -11.46 -3.81
N LYS A 162 -10.24 -11.63 -4.96
CA LYS A 162 -9.48 -12.84 -5.27
C LYS A 162 -8.24 -13.03 -4.40
N THR A 163 -7.50 -11.95 -4.14
CA THR A 163 -6.17 -12.06 -3.51
C THR A 163 -6.22 -11.99 -2.00
N ILE A 164 -6.97 -11.03 -1.43
CA ILE A 164 -7.00 -10.78 0.02
C ILE A 164 -8.40 -10.92 0.62
N SER A 165 -9.40 -11.31 -0.19
CA SER A 165 -10.82 -11.27 0.22
C SER A 165 -11.17 -9.85 0.66
N GLY A 166 -10.94 -8.92 -0.27
CA GLY A 166 -11.23 -7.50 -0.13
C GLY A 166 -12.67 -7.25 0.30
N PHE A 167 -12.87 -6.26 1.16
CA PHE A 167 -14.20 -5.80 1.55
C PHE A 167 -14.33 -4.28 1.47
N ARG A 168 -13.21 -3.56 1.52
CA ARG A 168 -13.16 -2.11 1.39
C ARG A 168 -12.09 -1.71 0.40
N GLN A 169 -12.39 -0.67 -0.38
CA GLN A 169 -11.43 -0.03 -1.26
C GLN A 169 -11.69 1.46 -1.34
N HIS A 170 -10.63 2.24 -1.53
CA HIS A 170 -10.70 3.65 -1.88
C HIS A 170 -9.48 4.04 -2.72
N MET A 171 -9.63 5.11 -3.49
CA MET A 171 -8.52 5.64 -4.28
C MET A 171 -7.82 6.76 -3.51
N GLU A 172 -6.50 6.71 -3.47
CA GLU A 172 -5.63 7.78 -3.00
C GLU A 172 -4.82 8.35 -4.16
N LEU A 173 -4.82 9.66 -4.31
CA LEU A 173 -3.94 10.37 -5.23
C LEU A 173 -2.64 10.70 -4.50
N VAL A 174 -1.58 9.95 -4.81
CA VAL A 174 -0.28 10.09 -4.15
C VAL A 174 0.60 11.09 -4.91
N PRO A 175 1.11 12.15 -4.26
CA PRO A 175 1.91 13.18 -4.93
C PRO A 175 3.32 12.68 -5.26
N PHE A 176 3.79 12.92 -6.49
CA PHE A 176 5.16 12.68 -6.93
C PHE A 176 5.72 13.92 -7.64
N PHE A 177 6.94 14.32 -7.30
CA PHE A 177 7.69 15.31 -8.06
C PHE A 177 8.51 14.60 -9.15
N PHE A 178 8.28 14.97 -10.41
CA PHE A 178 8.97 14.35 -11.53
C PHE A 178 10.10 15.21 -12.09
N TYR A 179 11.22 14.56 -12.40
CA TYR A 179 12.39 15.17 -13.02
C TYR A 179 12.87 14.32 -14.18
N GLU A 180 13.09 14.92 -15.34
CA GLU A 180 13.96 14.34 -16.35
C GLU A 180 15.41 14.74 -16.02
N TYR A 181 16.33 13.78 -16.04
CA TYR A 181 17.74 14.06 -15.87
C TYR A 181 18.53 13.78 -17.14
N LEU A 182 19.58 14.56 -17.33
CA LEU A 182 20.66 14.29 -18.27
C LEU A 182 21.97 14.34 -17.48
N CYS A 183 22.79 13.30 -17.58
CA CYS A 183 24.11 13.29 -16.96
C CYS A 183 25.21 12.94 -17.94
N VAL A 184 26.39 13.53 -17.71
CA VAL A 184 27.62 13.20 -18.42
C VAL A 184 28.53 12.41 -17.48
N VAL A 185 28.94 11.22 -17.91
CA VAL A 185 29.85 10.36 -17.16
C VAL A 185 31.22 10.40 -17.85
N ARG A 186 32.27 10.72 -17.07
CA ARG A 186 33.66 10.73 -17.55
C ARG A 186 34.39 9.50 -17.01
N ILE A 187 34.87 8.65 -17.91
CA ILE A 187 35.69 7.49 -17.54
C ILE A 187 37.16 7.89 -17.68
N LYS A 188 37.92 7.78 -16.59
CA LYS A 188 39.35 8.12 -16.58
C LYS A 188 40.09 7.22 -17.58
N GLY A 189 40.80 7.83 -18.53
CA GLY A 189 41.53 7.12 -19.58
C GLY A 189 40.74 6.87 -20.87
N VAL A 190 39.48 7.29 -20.94
CA VAL A 190 38.65 7.23 -22.16
C VAL A 190 38.27 8.65 -22.56
N GLU A 191 38.62 9.08 -23.78
CA GLU A 191 38.29 10.44 -24.25
C GLU A 191 36.80 10.65 -24.53
N SER A 192 36.02 9.57 -24.72
CA SER A 192 34.59 9.66 -24.98
C SER A 192 33.82 10.01 -23.71
N MET A 193 32.98 11.03 -23.80
CA MET A 193 31.96 11.34 -22.79
C MET A 193 30.73 10.45 -23.02
N ASP A 194 30.31 9.72 -21.99
CA ASP A 194 29.07 8.96 -22.02
C ASP A 194 27.91 9.84 -21.51
N LYS A 195 26.84 9.94 -22.29
CA LYS A 195 25.66 10.74 -21.96
C LYS A 195 24.51 9.82 -21.64
N ARG A 196 23.97 9.94 -20.43
CA ARG A 196 22.84 9.13 -19.97
C ARG A 196 21.67 10.03 -19.59
N ALA A 197 20.46 9.56 -19.82
CA ALA A 197 19.25 10.28 -19.48
C ALA A 197 18.22 9.32 -18.90
N GLY A 198 17.29 9.86 -18.12
CA GLY A 198 16.19 9.09 -17.55
C GLY A 198 15.21 9.98 -16.81
N THR A 199 14.19 9.36 -16.23
CA THR A 199 13.17 10.03 -15.42
C THR A 199 13.30 9.57 -13.98
N ILE A 200 13.13 10.48 -13.04
CA ILE A 200 13.06 10.20 -11.61
C ILE A 200 11.74 10.73 -11.08
N GLY A 201 11.01 9.85 -10.39
CA GLY A 201 9.88 10.23 -9.56
C GLY A 201 10.32 10.29 -8.11
N VAL A 202 9.98 11.36 -7.40
CA VAL A 202 10.21 11.49 -5.96
C VAL A 202 8.88 11.51 -5.26
N ASN A 203 8.63 10.53 -4.39
CA ASN A 203 7.41 10.44 -3.63
C ASN A 203 7.30 11.65 -2.69
N GLY A 204 6.27 12.47 -2.87
CA GLY A 204 6.04 13.69 -2.12
C GLY A 204 5.73 13.46 -0.63
N LEU A 205 5.32 12.24 -0.25
CA LEU A 205 5.02 11.86 1.13
C LEU A 205 6.24 11.34 1.88
N THR A 206 7.11 10.57 1.21
CA THR A 206 8.24 9.88 1.86
C THR A 206 9.61 10.49 1.55
N GLY A 207 9.73 11.26 0.46
CA GLY A 207 11.02 11.75 -0.04
C GLY A 207 11.83 10.72 -0.80
N GLU A 208 11.31 9.50 -0.97
CA GLU A 208 12.03 8.47 -1.70
C GLU A 208 12.03 8.75 -3.20
N ALA A 209 13.23 8.67 -3.79
CA ALA A 209 13.46 8.90 -5.21
C ALA A 209 13.74 7.57 -5.93
N SER A 210 13.02 7.34 -7.02
CA SER A 210 13.13 6.12 -7.81
C SER A 210 13.24 6.41 -9.31
N ALA A 211 13.90 5.52 -10.04
CA ALA A 211 13.90 5.57 -11.50
C ALA A 211 12.49 5.31 -12.01
N TRP A 212 12.06 6.08 -13.00
CA TRP A 212 10.77 5.93 -13.66
C TRP A 212 10.94 5.80 -15.17
N GLY A 213 9.97 5.13 -15.81
CA GLY A 213 9.80 5.21 -17.25
C GLY A 213 9.28 6.58 -17.71
N ALA A 214 8.81 6.65 -18.95
CA ALA A 214 8.09 7.83 -19.43
C ALA A 214 6.80 8.05 -18.61
N ILE A 215 6.50 9.29 -18.27
CA ILE A 215 5.21 9.67 -17.68
C ILE A 215 4.13 9.35 -18.72
N GLY A 216 3.15 8.52 -18.34
CA GLY A 216 2.03 8.15 -19.20
C GLY A 216 1.05 9.30 -19.43
N ASP A 217 -0.12 8.98 -19.96
CA ASP A 217 -1.19 9.98 -20.16
C ASP A 217 -1.60 10.63 -18.84
N VAL A 218 -1.78 11.95 -18.87
CA VAL A 218 -2.22 12.75 -17.72
C VAL A 218 -3.60 13.36 -17.94
N VAL A 219 -4.32 13.57 -16.85
CA VAL A 219 -5.64 14.20 -16.78
C VAL A 219 -5.65 15.25 -15.67
N THR A 220 -6.63 16.16 -15.72
CA THR A 220 -6.83 17.18 -14.68
C THR A 220 -7.75 16.71 -13.55
N ASP A 221 -8.52 15.64 -13.79
CA ASP A 221 -9.49 15.10 -12.83
C ASP A 221 -9.77 13.60 -13.14
N VAL A 222 -10.24 12.87 -12.13
CA VAL A 222 -10.62 11.45 -12.23
C VAL A 222 -12.05 11.25 -11.76
N GLN A 223 -12.80 10.36 -12.43
CA GLN A 223 -14.23 10.17 -12.14
C GLN A 223 -14.49 9.38 -10.86
N ASP A 224 -13.60 8.45 -10.50
CA ASP A 224 -13.74 7.65 -9.29
C ASP A 224 -13.58 8.54 -8.03
N ALA A 225 -14.36 8.23 -6.99
CA ALA A 225 -14.23 8.91 -5.70
C ALA A 225 -12.84 8.67 -5.12
N HIS A 226 -12.17 9.75 -4.74
CA HIS A 226 -10.76 9.71 -4.35
C HIS A 226 -10.46 10.67 -3.21
N VAL A 227 -9.39 10.35 -2.47
CA VAL A 227 -8.76 11.24 -1.49
C VAL A 227 -7.46 11.74 -2.09
N ARG A 228 -7.27 13.06 -2.07
CA ARG A 228 -6.02 13.67 -2.51
C ARG A 228 -5.09 13.86 -1.32
N LEU A 229 -3.87 13.33 -1.43
CA LEU A 229 -2.86 13.45 -0.38
C LEU A 229 -1.95 14.65 -0.65
N GLU A 230 -1.65 15.41 0.40
CA GLU A 230 -0.78 16.58 0.28
C GLU A 230 0.70 16.18 0.42
N PRO A 231 1.60 16.73 -0.41
CA PRO A 231 3.03 16.46 -0.30
C PRO A 231 3.56 16.94 1.05
N LYS A 232 4.37 16.10 1.70
CA LYS A 232 5.06 16.40 2.97
C LYS A 232 6.45 16.99 2.76
N ILE A 233 7.00 16.88 1.56
CA ILE A 233 8.26 17.51 1.15
C ILE A 233 7.98 18.65 0.16
N ASP A 234 8.86 19.64 0.15
CA ASP A 234 8.84 20.70 -0.85
C ASP A 234 9.62 20.32 -2.12
N ALA A 235 9.47 21.13 -3.17
CA ALA A 235 10.13 20.93 -4.45
C ALA A 235 11.67 20.93 -4.32
N GLN A 236 12.24 21.70 -3.39
CA GLN A 236 13.68 21.76 -3.16
C GLN A 236 14.19 20.47 -2.48
N GLY A 237 13.44 19.92 -1.53
CA GLY A 237 13.70 18.61 -0.94
C GLY A 237 13.65 17.50 -1.99
N ALA A 238 12.62 17.53 -2.85
CA ALA A 238 12.47 16.56 -3.91
C ALA A 238 13.59 16.64 -4.96
N GLU A 239 14.00 17.84 -5.37
CA GLU A 239 15.10 18.04 -6.31
C GLU A 239 16.43 17.49 -5.77
N ARG A 240 16.72 17.71 -4.48
CA ARG A 240 17.89 17.14 -3.83
C ARG A 240 17.87 15.61 -3.83
N ALA A 241 16.72 15.00 -3.54
CA ALA A 241 16.55 13.55 -3.57
C ALA A 241 16.73 12.99 -5.00
N ALA A 242 16.16 13.66 -6.00
CA ALA A 242 16.30 13.29 -7.40
C ALA A 242 17.77 13.36 -7.88
N LEU A 243 18.51 14.40 -7.49
CA LEU A 243 19.92 14.55 -7.84
C LEU A 243 20.78 13.41 -7.26
N VAL A 244 20.54 13.05 -6.00
CA VAL A 244 21.24 11.93 -5.34
C VAL A 244 20.94 10.63 -6.09
N ARG A 245 19.66 10.38 -6.40
CA ARG A 245 19.24 9.16 -7.09
C ARG A 245 19.77 9.07 -8.51
N ALA A 246 19.79 10.17 -9.26
CA ALA A 246 20.39 10.23 -10.59
C ALA A 246 21.87 9.85 -10.54
N ALA A 247 22.61 10.36 -9.56
CA ALA A 247 24.02 10.03 -9.41
C ALA A 247 24.25 8.54 -9.09
N GLU A 248 23.40 7.95 -8.25
CA GLU A 248 23.47 6.52 -7.88
C GLU A 248 23.13 5.61 -9.06
N LEU A 249 22.04 5.89 -9.79
CA LEU A 249 21.61 5.10 -10.96
C LEU A 249 22.68 5.04 -12.07
N ASN A 250 23.53 6.06 -12.13
CA ASN A 250 24.59 6.18 -13.13
C ASN A 250 25.97 5.95 -12.54
N THR A 251 26.05 5.30 -11.36
CA THR A 251 27.30 4.82 -10.79
C THR A 251 27.51 3.36 -11.18
N GLU A 252 28.66 3.01 -11.76
CA GLU A 252 28.95 1.65 -12.20
C GLU A 252 30.41 1.25 -11.97
N ASN A 253 30.67 -0.06 -11.91
CA ASN A 253 32.02 -0.60 -11.88
C ASN A 253 32.47 -0.89 -13.31
N VAL A 254 33.54 -0.23 -13.76
CA VAL A 254 34.13 -0.42 -15.09
C VAL A 254 35.46 -1.14 -14.95
N GLU A 255 35.67 -2.18 -15.76
CA GLU A 255 36.97 -2.84 -15.91
C GLU A 255 37.75 -2.18 -17.05
N LEU A 256 38.85 -1.52 -16.70
CA LEU A 256 39.79 -0.94 -17.65
C LEU A 256 40.90 -1.96 -17.94
N LEU A 257 40.93 -2.47 -19.18
CA LEU A 257 42.03 -3.30 -19.65
C LEU A 257 43.13 -2.41 -20.22
N THR A 258 44.29 -2.40 -19.57
CA THR A 258 45.49 -1.74 -20.08
C THR A 258 46.49 -2.82 -20.50
N GLU A 259 46.71 -2.96 -21.80
CA GLU A 259 47.78 -3.80 -22.34
C GLU A 259 49.12 -3.08 -22.22
N LYS A 260 50.09 -3.73 -21.59
CA LYS A 260 51.52 -3.37 -21.63
C LYS A 260 52.28 -4.45 -22.40
N GLU A 261 53.45 -4.12 -22.94
CA GLU A 261 54.24 -4.96 -23.87
C GLU A 261 54.36 -6.45 -23.50
N HIS A 262 54.30 -6.81 -22.22
CA HIS A 262 54.35 -8.20 -21.74
C HIS A 262 53.28 -8.57 -20.70
N SER A 263 52.25 -7.74 -20.48
CA SER A 263 51.22 -8.01 -19.46
C SER A 263 49.92 -7.25 -19.71
N THR A 264 48.78 -7.89 -19.47
CA THR A 264 47.48 -7.22 -19.40
C THR A 264 47.16 -6.87 -17.94
N VAL A 265 46.95 -5.59 -17.67
CA VAL A 265 46.49 -5.11 -16.35
C VAL A 265 44.99 -4.85 -16.44
N VAL A 266 44.22 -5.48 -15.55
CA VAL A 266 42.78 -5.22 -15.38
C VAL A 266 42.61 -4.35 -14.14
N GLU A 267 42.20 -3.09 -14.34
CA GLU A 267 41.89 -2.17 -13.25
C GLU A 267 40.36 -2.05 -13.11
N ARG A 268 39.84 -2.30 -11.90
CA ARG A 268 38.42 -2.07 -11.59
C ARG A 268 38.26 -0.67 -11.01
N VAL A 269 37.55 0.20 -11.72
CA VAL A 269 37.31 1.59 -11.29
C VAL A 269 35.80 1.81 -11.12
N VAL A 270 35.41 2.43 -10.01
CA VAL A 270 34.04 2.93 -9.83
C VAL A 270 33.93 4.26 -10.56
N VAL A 271 33.02 4.33 -11.52
CA VAL A 271 32.73 5.56 -12.26
C VAL A 271 31.40 6.10 -11.77
N ARG A 272 31.37 7.38 -11.42
CA ARG A 272 30.19 8.10 -10.94
C ARG A 272 30.16 9.50 -11.58
N PRO A 273 29.01 9.98 -12.08
CA PRO A 273 28.89 11.36 -12.52
C PRO A 273 29.06 12.32 -11.34
N ASP A 274 29.82 13.39 -11.57
CA ASP A 274 29.88 14.51 -10.64
C ASP A 274 28.51 15.18 -10.57
N ARG A 275 28.11 15.66 -9.39
CA ARG A 275 26.79 16.31 -9.22
C ARG A 275 26.60 17.51 -10.15
N GLY A 276 27.67 18.24 -10.48
CA GLY A 276 27.63 19.36 -11.42
C GLY A 276 27.47 18.94 -12.90
N ASP A 277 27.73 17.68 -13.22
CA ASP A 277 27.54 17.11 -14.56
C ASP A 277 26.15 16.43 -14.72
N ILE A 278 25.25 16.62 -13.74
CA ILE A 278 23.85 16.17 -13.77
C ILE A 278 22.95 17.39 -13.85
N THR A 279 22.14 17.46 -14.91
CA THR A 279 21.10 18.48 -15.07
C THR A 279 19.73 17.86 -14.82
N LEU A 280 18.93 18.47 -13.95
CA LEU A 280 17.54 18.10 -13.71
C LEU A 280 16.60 19.10 -14.39
N SER A 281 15.57 18.58 -15.05
CA SER A 281 14.49 19.34 -15.67
C SER A 281 13.17 18.97 -14.99
N PRO A 282 12.57 19.87 -14.18
CA PRO A 282 11.35 19.57 -13.46
C PRO A 282 10.16 19.42 -14.41
N LYS A 283 9.35 18.39 -14.19
CA LYS A 283 8.09 18.12 -14.92
C LYS A 283 6.84 18.46 -14.13
N GLY A 284 7.00 18.88 -12.88
CA GLY A 284 5.91 19.30 -12.01
C GLY A 284 5.47 18.23 -11.02
N LEU A 285 4.41 18.55 -10.30
CA LEU A 285 3.76 17.67 -9.34
C LEU A 285 2.72 16.80 -10.06
N VAL A 286 2.92 15.48 -10.01
CA VAL A 286 2.02 14.52 -10.62
C VAL A 286 1.47 13.59 -9.55
N PHE A 287 0.15 13.48 -9.52
CA PHE A 287 -0.58 12.58 -8.64
C PHE A 287 -0.73 11.21 -9.30
N VAL A 288 -0.20 10.19 -8.65
CA VAL A 288 -0.33 8.80 -9.07
C VAL A 288 -1.56 8.21 -8.36
N PRO A 289 -2.58 7.75 -9.09
CA PRO A 289 -3.76 7.15 -8.48
C PRO A 289 -3.44 5.74 -7.98
N MET A 290 -3.73 5.48 -6.71
CA MET A 290 -3.48 4.22 -6.04
C MET A 290 -4.78 3.69 -5.46
N TRP A 291 -5.12 2.44 -5.75
CA TRP A 291 -6.21 1.75 -5.03
C TRP A 291 -5.65 1.13 -3.76
N CYS A 292 -6.18 1.57 -2.62
CA CYS A 292 -5.94 0.97 -1.32
C CYS A 292 -7.08 0.00 -1.04
N ILE A 293 -6.76 -1.28 -0.88
CA ILE A 293 -7.75 -2.35 -0.68
C ILE A 293 -7.48 -3.03 0.65
N GLU A 294 -8.50 -3.07 1.50
CA GLU A 294 -8.49 -3.79 2.77
C GLU A 294 -9.30 -5.08 2.63
N GLY A 295 -8.72 -6.20 3.07
CA GLY A 295 -9.33 -7.51 2.99
C GLY A 295 -9.13 -8.33 4.25
N LEU A 296 -9.82 -9.46 4.34
CA LEU A 296 -9.73 -10.34 5.52
C LEU A 296 -8.35 -10.97 5.71
N ARG A 297 -7.60 -11.13 4.61
CA ARG A 297 -6.27 -11.77 4.61
C ARG A 297 -5.12 -10.76 4.66
N GLY A 298 -5.37 -9.48 4.44
CA GLY A 298 -4.31 -8.49 4.34
C GLY A 298 -4.77 -7.14 3.79
N VAL A 299 -3.79 -6.31 3.46
CA VAL A 299 -3.96 -5.08 2.68
C VAL A 299 -3.22 -5.19 1.37
N MET A 300 -3.74 -4.51 0.36
CA MET A 300 -3.15 -4.47 -0.98
C MET A 300 -3.20 -3.04 -1.50
N ILE A 301 -2.12 -2.64 -2.16
CA ILE A 301 -2.04 -1.36 -2.86
C ILE A 301 -1.78 -1.64 -4.34
N LEU A 302 -2.63 -1.10 -5.21
CA LEU A 302 -2.51 -1.20 -6.66
C LEU A 302 -2.24 0.17 -7.25
N ASN A 303 -1.28 0.27 -8.17
CA ASN A 303 -1.13 1.46 -8.99
C ASN A 303 -2.21 1.44 -10.08
N ALA A 304 -3.16 2.37 -10.01
CA ALA A 304 -4.29 2.41 -10.93
C ALA A 304 -3.90 2.87 -12.34
N ALA A 305 -2.77 3.56 -12.50
CA ALA A 305 -2.25 4.00 -13.80
C ALA A 305 -1.51 2.88 -14.56
N THR A 306 -0.99 1.86 -13.84
CA THR A 306 -0.25 0.75 -14.46
C THR A 306 -0.92 -0.61 -14.28
N GLY A 307 -1.90 -0.73 -13.38
CA GLY A 307 -2.55 -1.98 -13.00
C GLY A 307 -1.67 -2.92 -12.18
N LYS A 308 -0.49 -2.47 -11.73
CA LYS A 308 0.46 -3.31 -10.99
C LYS A 308 0.21 -3.29 -9.49
N VAL A 309 0.45 -4.45 -8.87
CA VAL A 309 0.51 -4.57 -7.42
C VAL A 309 1.78 -3.89 -6.91
N VAL A 310 1.60 -2.96 -5.99
CA VAL A 310 2.66 -2.16 -5.37
C VAL A 310 3.08 -2.75 -4.03
N SER A 311 2.08 -3.18 -3.26
CA SER A 311 2.26 -3.91 -2.00
C SER A 311 1.13 -4.89 -1.77
N GLU A 312 1.47 -6.01 -1.14
CA GLU A 312 0.58 -7.03 -0.62
C GLU A 312 1.10 -7.43 0.76
N GLU A 313 0.39 -7.05 1.81
CA GLU A 313 0.75 -7.39 3.19
C GLU A 313 -0.31 -8.29 3.78
N PHE A 314 0.06 -9.54 4.05
CA PHE A 314 -0.83 -10.53 4.65
C PHE A 314 -0.72 -10.49 6.18
N TYR A 315 -1.86 -10.56 6.87
CA TYR A 315 -1.91 -10.46 8.35
C TYR A 315 -1.29 -11.68 9.09
N SER A 316 -0.81 -12.71 8.39
CA SER A 316 -0.14 -13.88 8.97
C SER A 316 0.81 -14.53 7.96
N GLU A 317 1.83 -15.27 8.43
CA GLU A 317 2.88 -15.96 7.64
C GLU A 317 2.41 -17.03 6.62
N GLU A 318 1.13 -17.10 6.29
CA GLU A 318 0.64 -17.90 5.16
C GLU A 318 0.86 -17.13 3.85
N ARG A 319 2.13 -16.94 3.47
CA ARG A 319 2.46 -16.59 2.08
C ARG A 319 1.90 -17.71 1.20
N PRO A 320 1.04 -17.42 0.19
CA PRO A 320 0.74 -18.42 -0.80
C PRO A 320 2.06 -18.82 -1.48
N LYS A 321 2.39 -20.13 -1.43
CA LYS A 321 3.52 -20.65 -2.18
C LYS A 321 3.27 -20.32 -3.66
N LYS A 322 4.15 -19.54 -4.27
CA LYS A 322 4.20 -19.36 -5.73
C LYS A 322 4.23 -20.77 -6.34
N ALA A 323 3.22 -21.08 -7.16
CA ALA A 323 3.20 -22.27 -8.01
C ALA A 323 4.10 -22.05 -9.23
#